data_AF-W0RFA5-F1
#
_entry.id   AF-W0RFA5-F1
#
_cell.length_a   1.000
_cell.length_b   1.000
_cell.length_c   1.000
_cell.angle_alpha   90.00
_cell.angle_beta   90.00
_cell.angle_gamma   90.00
#
_symmetry.space_group_name_H-M   'P 1'
#
loop_
_entity.id
_entity.type
_entity.pdbx_description
1 polymer ?
#
loop_
_entity_poly.entity_id
_entity_poly.type
_entity_poly.pdbx_seq_one_letter_code
_entity_poly.pdbx_strand_id
1 'polypeptide(L)'
;MTRRVIVCLAIALLARSAVAQRGIGADCTPALVTGDTAVAWRALRPDSVRARLAPFVDSLRWSRAAAELVTVFATPPANLDALPTADRRTIALQLDSLADELRAIEADPTRLARGLVAQRFTLAFDDDPAPRYTLFDGRVASPVVLTDATPSAARRTVCRLAYAAADLVGAAREPGLARLAAAFARVDSSWDNFMRRGYSMLPLELWVNGKLPRPTLQPPPVQLVLGHVSAGEQMSGPTWNRLRRDDVLAVEPLGILRYGGNHAWYAGASSVVTFPRTGGVGVGVMLHASRFGRAAWILTPRDSTGRRRSGVLLTLDLYGRLVGVAEQWKAFKADAERTCRANAQACIAAVVPR
;
A
#
# COMPACT_ATOMS: atom_id res chain seq x y z
N MET A 1 80.92 2.12 1.24
CA MET A 1 79.81 2.20 0.25
C MET A 1 78.68 1.18 0.48
N THR A 2 78.76 0.27 1.46
CA THR A 2 77.79 -0.83 1.66
C THR A 2 76.55 -0.50 2.51
N ARG A 3 76.53 0.59 3.29
CA ARG A 3 75.37 0.94 4.15
C ARG A 3 74.22 1.68 3.44
N ARG A 4 74.45 2.32 2.28
CA ARG A 4 73.40 3.06 1.55
C ARG A 4 72.48 2.17 0.69
N VAL A 5 72.94 0.96 0.33
CA VAL A 5 72.17 0.02 -0.50
C VAL A 5 71.10 -0.72 0.33
N ILE A 6 71.32 -0.94 1.62
CA ILE A 6 70.38 -1.67 2.50
C ILE A 6 69.13 -0.83 2.83
N VAL A 7 69.27 0.50 2.97
CA VAL A 7 68.14 1.39 3.30
C VAL A 7 67.17 1.56 2.13
N CYS A 8 67.66 1.57 0.88
CA CYS A 8 66.79 1.67 -0.29
C CYS A 8 66.02 0.37 -0.56
N LEU A 9 66.59 -0.79 -0.22
CA LEU A 9 65.90 -2.08 -0.36
C LEU A 9 64.77 -2.25 0.68
N ALA A 10 64.97 -1.78 1.91
CA ALA A 10 63.94 -1.82 2.96
C ALA A 10 62.74 -0.89 2.66
N ILE A 11 62.97 0.29 2.07
CA ILE A 11 61.89 1.21 1.68
C ILE A 11 61.10 0.66 0.47
N ALA A 12 61.77 -0.01 -0.47
CA ALA A 12 61.09 -0.65 -1.61
C ALA A 12 60.29 -1.91 -1.20
N LEU A 13 60.73 -2.64 -0.16
CA LEU A 13 60.00 -3.79 0.41
C LEU A 13 58.81 -3.35 1.30
N LEU A 14 58.89 -2.20 1.96
CA LEU A 14 57.75 -1.63 2.70
C LEU A 14 56.71 -0.97 1.78
N ALA A 15 57.13 -0.37 0.66
CA ALA A 15 56.23 0.25 -0.32
C ALA A 15 55.39 -0.77 -1.13
N ARG A 16 55.84 -2.01 -1.28
CA ARG A 16 55.06 -3.08 -1.95
C ARG A 16 53.99 -3.73 -1.05
N SER A 17 54.05 -3.50 0.26
CA SER A 17 53.08 -4.03 1.23
C SER A 17 51.91 -3.09 1.48
N ALA A 18 52.02 -1.83 1.08
CA ALA A 18 50.89 -0.90 0.98
C ALA A 18 50.15 -1.14 -0.33
N VAL A 19 49.70 -2.37 -0.56
CA VAL A 19 48.56 -2.59 -1.46
C VAL A 19 47.45 -1.76 -0.82
N ALA A 20 47.11 -0.61 -1.40
CA ALA A 20 46.08 0.28 -0.90
C ALA A 20 44.88 -0.57 -0.52
N GLN A 21 44.67 -0.78 0.79
CA GLN A 21 43.55 -1.55 1.26
C GLN A 21 42.33 -0.79 0.76
N ARG A 22 41.64 -1.39 -0.21
CA ARG A 22 40.38 -0.83 -0.68
C ARG A 22 39.51 -0.70 0.57
N GLY A 23 39.10 0.52 0.88
CA GLY A 23 38.25 0.79 2.03
C GLY A 23 36.97 -0.03 1.93
N ILE A 24 36.34 -0.30 3.07
CA ILE A 24 35.17 -1.16 3.20
C ILE A 24 34.03 -0.77 2.25
N GLY A 25 33.87 0.52 1.95
CA GLY A 25 32.92 1.02 0.97
C GLY A 25 33.09 0.39 -0.42
N ALA A 26 34.32 0.05 -0.82
CA ALA A 26 34.60 -0.58 -2.11
C ALA A 26 34.17 -2.06 -2.20
N ASP A 27 34.03 -2.73 -1.06
CA ASP A 27 33.63 -4.14 -0.98
C ASP A 27 32.11 -4.31 -0.79
N CYS A 28 31.43 -3.28 -0.27
CA CYS A 28 30.03 -3.33 0.15
C CYS A 28 29.10 -2.36 -0.60
N THR A 29 29.58 -1.54 -1.55
CA THR A 29 28.68 -0.69 -2.36
C THR A 29 27.97 -1.48 -3.46
N PRO A 30 26.65 -1.25 -3.68
CA PRO A 30 25.87 -1.95 -4.71
C PRO A 30 26.45 -1.83 -6.13
N ALA A 31 26.97 -0.65 -6.48
CA ALA A 31 27.53 -0.36 -7.80
C ALA A 31 28.81 -1.17 -8.12
N LEU A 32 29.59 -1.52 -7.10
CA LEU A 32 30.81 -2.32 -7.26
C LEU A 32 30.53 -3.83 -7.21
N VAL A 33 29.45 -4.22 -6.54
CA VAL A 33 28.97 -5.60 -6.53
C VAL A 33 28.57 -6.08 -7.94
N THR A 34 28.15 -5.18 -8.84
CA THR A 34 27.88 -5.48 -10.25
C THR A 34 29.10 -5.28 -11.17
N GLY A 35 30.00 -4.35 -10.84
CA GLY A 35 31.16 -3.96 -11.67
C GLY A 35 32.47 -4.73 -11.45
N ASP A 36 32.61 -5.54 -10.39
CA ASP A 36 33.88 -6.20 -10.03
C ASP A 36 34.39 -7.14 -11.13
N THR A 37 35.52 -6.80 -11.78
CA THR A 37 36.06 -7.50 -12.96
C THR A 37 36.75 -8.82 -12.63
N ALA A 38 36.98 -9.13 -11.35
CA ALA A 38 37.61 -10.37 -10.94
C ALA A 38 36.72 -11.58 -11.29
N VAL A 39 37.21 -12.42 -12.21
CA VAL A 39 36.48 -13.59 -12.75
C VAL A 39 35.96 -14.51 -11.64
N ALA A 40 36.75 -14.70 -10.57
CA ALA A 40 36.39 -15.57 -9.44
C ALA A 40 35.09 -15.15 -8.74
N TRP A 41 34.79 -13.85 -8.68
CA TRP A 41 33.64 -13.31 -7.96
C TRP A 41 32.37 -13.22 -8.82
N ARG A 42 32.42 -13.61 -10.10
CA ARG A 42 31.30 -13.48 -11.03
C ARG A 42 30.08 -14.31 -10.61
N ALA A 43 30.30 -15.50 -10.06
CA ALA A 43 29.23 -16.39 -9.59
C ALA A 43 28.45 -15.83 -8.38
N LEU A 44 29.08 -14.93 -7.61
CA LEU A 44 28.49 -14.30 -6.42
C LEU A 44 27.96 -12.89 -6.71
N ARG A 45 27.82 -12.51 -7.98
CA ARG A 45 27.16 -11.24 -8.35
C ARG A 45 25.64 -11.37 -8.22
N PRO A 46 24.90 -10.28 -7.92
CA PRO A 46 23.46 -10.35 -7.68
C PRO A 46 22.68 -10.94 -8.85
N ASP A 47 23.05 -10.62 -10.08
CA ASP A 47 22.46 -11.18 -11.30
C ASP A 47 22.69 -12.69 -11.42
N SER A 48 23.93 -13.15 -11.20
CA SER A 48 24.27 -14.58 -11.18
C SER A 48 23.52 -15.34 -10.07
N VAL A 49 23.47 -14.76 -8.86
CA VAL A 49 22.74 -15.36 -7.73
C VAL A 49 21.25 -15.40 -8.04
N ARG A 50 20.66 -14.31 -8.54
CA ARG A 50 19.25 -14.28 -8.96
C ARG A 50 18.94 -15.34 -10.02
N ALA A 51 19.77 -15.46 -11.06
CA ALA A 51 19.60 -16.48 -12.09
C ALA A 51 19.65 -17.90 -11.51
N ARG A 52 20.52 -18.14 -10.53
CA ARG A 52 20.62 -19.44 -9.84
C ARG A 52 19.43 -19.73 -8.93
N LEU A 53 18.86 -18.71 -8.27
CA LEU A 53 17.69 -18.85 -7.41
C LEU A 53 16.36 -18.90 -8.19
N ALA A 54 16.34 -18.42 -9.45
CA ALA A 54 15.14 -18.27 -10.27
C ALA A 54 14.26 -19.53 -10.33
N PRO A 55 14.78 -20.76 -10.54
CA PRO A 55 13.92 -21.95 -10.59
C PRO A 55 13.13 -22.21 -9.30
N PHE A 56 13.69 -21.84 -8.13
CA PHE A 56 13.01 -21.96 -6.85
C PHE A 56 12.02 -20.82 -6.62
N VAL A 57 12.39 -19.60 -7.00
CA VAL A 57 11.51 -18.42 -6.92
C VAL A 57 10.28 -18.60 -7.81
N ASP A 58 10.47 -19.03 -9.06
CA ASP A 58 9.42 -19.23 -10.05
C ASP A 58 8.46 -20.36 -9.65
N SER A 59 8.96 -21.36 -8.92
CA SER A 59 8.15 -22.45 -8.36
C SER A 59 7.60 -22.17 -6.96
N LEU A 60 7.74 -20.94 -6.45
CA LEU A 60 7.34 -20.51 -5.11
C LEU A 60 7.95 -21.36 -3.98
N ARG A 61 9.12 -21.94 -4.22
CA ARG A 61 9.91 -22.72 -3.25
C ARG A 61 10.95 -21.85 -2.54
N TRP A 62 10.48 -20.79 -1.91
CA TRP A 62 11.25 -19.81 -1.13
C TRP A 62 12.25 -20.40 -0.11
N SER A 63 11.86 -21.42 0.66
CA SER A 63 12.72 -22.07 1.65
C SER A 63 13.90 -22.80 1.00
N ARG A 64 13.69 -23.32 -0.22
CA ARG A 64 14.76 -23.93 -1.02
C ARG A 64 15.66 -22.87 -1.66
N ALA A 65 15.10 -21.74 -2.09
CA ALA A 65 15.90 -20.61 -2.53
C ALA A 65 16.83 -20.10 -1.40
N ALA A 66 16.35 -20.04 -0.16
CA ALA A 66 17.19 -19.69 0.99
C ALA A 66 18.29 -20.72 1.28
N ALA A 67 17.98 -22.02 1.21
CA ALA A 67 18.98 -23.08 1.35
C ALA A 67 20.04 -23.04 0.24
N GLU A 68 19.63 -22.76 -0.99
CA GLU A 68 20.53 -22.59 -2.13
C GLU A 68 21.44 -21.36 -1.92
N LEU A 69 20.92 -20.27 -1.35
CA LEU A 69 21.72 -19.10 -1.02
C LEU A 69 22.87 -19.45 -0.05
N VAL A 70 22.61 -20.25 0.98
CA VAL A 70 23.67 -20.75 1.89
C VAL A 70 24.73 -21.53 1.11
N THR A 71 24.29 -22.39 0.18
CA THR A 71 25.17 -23.26 -0.61
C THR A 71 26.06 -22.43 -1.56
N VAL A 72 25.49 -21.40 -2.19
CA VAL A 72 26.23 -20.45 -3.05
C VAL A 72 27.37 -19.79 -2.28
N PHE A 73 27.09 -19.30 -1.08
CA PHE A 73 28.07 -18.58 -0.25
C PHE A 73 28.94 -19.49 0.63
N ALA A 74 28.78 -20.81 0.54
CA ALA A 74 29.69 -21.79 1.14
C ALA A 74 30.86 -22.18 0.20
N THR A 75 30.80 -21.80 -1.08
CA THR A 75 31.80 -22.19 -2.09
C THR A 75 32.81 -21.07 -2.40
N PRO A 76 34.11 -21.39 -2.60
CA PRO A 76 35.10 -20.39 -3.00
C PRO A 76 34.67 -19.60 -4.26
N PRO A 77 34.93 -18.28 -4.33
CA PRO A 77 35.82 -17.51 -3.46
C PRO A 77 35.15 -16.96 -2.19
N ALA A 78 33.90 -17.33 -1.90
CA ALA A 78 33.27 -16.96 -0.65
C ALA A 78 34.13 -17.48 0.52
N ASN A 79 34.35 -16.63 1.51
CA ASN A 79 35.20 -16.96 2.65
C ASN A 79 34.58 -16.43 3.93
N LEU A 80 33.60 -17.16 4.45
CA LEU A 80 33.04 -16.89 5.78
C LEU A 80 34.02 -17.30 6.90
N ASP A 81 34.92 -18.26 6.65
CA ASP A 81 35.86 -18.79 7.65
C ASP A 81 36.89 -17.76 8.14
N ALA A 82 37.11 -16.70 7.37
CA ALA A 82 37.92 -15.56 7.78
C ALA A 82 37.22 -14.62 8.79
N LEU A 83 35.96 -14.88 9.16
CA LEU A 83 35.23 -14.14 10.19
C LEU A 83 35.39 -14.78 11.58
N PRO A 84 35.26 -13.98 12.66
CA PRO A 84 35.09 -14.51 14.00
C PRO A 84 33.98 -15.58 14.07
N THR A 85 34.18 -16.61 14.90
CA THR A 85 33.18 -17.69 15.07
C THR A 85 31.82 -17.18 15.53
N ALA A 86 31.79 -16.11 16.34
CA ALA A 86 30.55 -15.45 16.75
C ALA A 86 29.78 -14.89 15.54
N ASP A 87 30.45 -14.17 14.65
CA ASP A 87 29.83 -13.59 13.45
C ASP A 87 29.33 -14.66 12.47
N ARG A 88 30.12 -15.73 12.26
CA ARG A 88 29.68 -16.87 11.43
C ARG A 88 28.41 -17.50 11.98
N ARG A 89 28.33 -17.69 13.31
CA ARG A 89 27.14 -18.24 13.98
C ARG A 89 25.95 -17.30 13.84
N THR A 90 26.15 -15.99 13.99
CA THR A 90 25.11 -14.98 13.75
C THR A 90 24.58 -15.06 12.32
N ILE A 91 25.45 -15.11 11.32
CA ILE A 91 25.05 -15.22 9.91
C ILE A 91 24.23 -16.49 9.68
N ALA A 92 24.69 -17.64 10.18
CA ALA A 92 23.95 -18.90 10.07
C ALA A 92 22.55 -18.81 10.70
N LEU A 93 22.44 -18.30 11.93
CA LEU A 93 21.16 -18.12 12.63
C LEU A 93 20.19 -17.23 11.85
N GLN A 94 20.69 -16.18 11.19
CA GLN A 94 19.88 -15.26 10.42
C GLN A 94 19.38 -15.87 9.10
N LEU A 95 20.20 -16.72 8.45
CA LEU A 95 19.80 -17.48 7.26
C LEU A 95 18.82 -18.60 7.60
N ASP A 96 19.02 -19.29 8.73
CA ASP A 96 18.09 -20.30 9.23
C ASP A 96 16.73 -19.68 9.56
N SER A 97 16.72 -18.55 10.28
CA SER A 97 15.50 -17.80 10.57
C SER A 97 14.80 -17.32 9.29
N LEU A 98 15.55 -16.93 8.26
CA LEU A 98 14.97 -16.59 6.95
C LEU A 98 14.34 -17.81 6.28
N ALA A 99 15.02 -18.95 6.27
CA ALA A 99 14.49 -20.17 5.68
C ALA A 99 13.19 -20.62 6.39
N ASP A 100 13.11 -20.49 7.72
CA ASP A 100 11.91 -20.80 8.50
C ASP A 100 10.75 -19.85 8.22
N GLU A 101 11.01 -18.55 8.13
CA GLU A 101 10.01 -17.55 7.76
C GLU A 101 9.48 -17.78 6.33
N LEU A 102 10.37 -18.06 5.39
CA LEU A 102 10.00 -18.36 4.01
C LEU A 102 9.24 -19.67 3.89
N ARG A 103 9.61 -20.72 4.65
CA ARG A 103 8.83 -21.97 4.73
C ARG A 103 7.43 -21.73 5.29
N ALA A 104 7.31 -20.87 6.29
CA ALA A 104 6.00 -20.49 6.82
C ALA A 104 5.15 -19.74 5.79
N ILE A 105 5.75 -18.96 4.90
CA ILE A 105 5.06 -18.27 3.79
C ILE A 105 4.65 -19.24 2.68
N GLU A 106 5.50 -20.22 2.35
CA GLU A 106 5.14 -21.30 1.43
C GLU A 106 3.90 -22.05 1.92
N ALA A 107 3.83 -22.35 3.22
CA ALA A 107 2.69 -23.03 3.83
C ALA A 107 1.46 -22.13 3.96
N ASP A 108 1.65 -20.83 4.22
CA ASP A 108 0.58 -19.86 4.42
C ASP A 108 0.96 -18.49 3.81
N PRO A 109 0.58 -18.24 2.54
CA PRO A 109 0.88 -17.00 1.85
C PRO A 109 0.29 -15.74 2.51
N THR A 110 -0.70 -15.87 3.41
CA THR A 110 -1.28 -14.71 4.11
C THR A 110 -0.28 -14.10 5.09
N ARG A 111 0.75 -14.84 5.51
CA ARG A 111 1.82 -14.35 6.38
C ARG A 111 2.67 -13.25 5.75
N LEU A 112 2.68 -13.13 4.42
CA LEU A 112 3.33 -12.02 3.72
C LEU A 112 2.80 -10.65 4.19
N ALA A 113 1.53 -10.58 4.57
CA ALA A 113 0.90 -9.36 5.08
C ALA A 113 1.37 -8.98 6.50
N ARG A 114 1.92 -9.92 7.28
CA ARG A 114 2.43 -9.68 8.63
C ARG A 114 3.86 -9.11 8.64
N GLY A 115 4.46 -8.99 7.45
CA GLY A 115 5.79 -8.44 7.25
C GLY A 115 6.89 -9.47 7.48
N LEU A 116 7.57 -9.87 6.41
CA LEU A 116 8.94 -10.36 6.51
C LEU A 116 9.80 -9.21 7.06
N VAL A 117 10.69 -9.48 8.02
CA VAL A 117 11.60 -8.48 8.57
C VAL A 117 12.73 -8.22 7.56
N ALA A 118 12.38 -7.64 6.40
CA ALA A 118 13.32 -7.31 5.34
C ALA A 118 14.41 -6.34 5.81
N GLN A 119 14.10 -5.54 6.84
CA GLN A 119 15.03 -4.59 7.45
C GLN A 119 16.31 -5.28 7.95
N ARG A 120 16.26 -6.55 8.39
CA ARG A 120 17.46 -7.21 8.95
C ARG A 120 18.56 -7.48 7.92
N PHE A 121 18.22 -7.57 6.64
CA PHE A 121 19.21 -7.76 5.57
C PHE A 121 19.66 -6.43 4.94
N THR A 122 19.20 -5.30 5.49
CA THR A 122 19.65 -3.98 5.04
C THR A 122 21.03 -3.69 5.61
N LEU A 123 21.94 -3.19 4.77
CA LEU A 123 23.26 -2.74 5.19
C LEU A 123 23.14 -1.31 5.72
N ALA A 124 23.43 -1.11 7.01
CA ALA A 124 23.55 0.23 7.59
C ALA A 124 25.02 0.66 7.54
N PHE A 125 25.30 1.75 6.85
CA PHE A 125 26.63 2.37 6.81
C PHE A 125 26.73 3.47 7.86
N ASP A 126 27.83 3.50 8.58
CA ASP A 126 28.16 4.51 9.57
C ASP A 126 29.62 4.92 9.37
N ASP A 127 29.87 6.22 9.28
CA ASP A 127 31.18 6.82 9.02
C ASP A 127 31.88 7.38 10.28
N ASP A 128 31.23 7.32 11.45
CA ASP A 128 31.75 7.90 12.71
C ASP A 128 31.80 6.85 13.85
N PRO A 129 32.94 6.60 14.53
CA PRO A 129 34.28 7.21 14.39
C PRO A 129 35.17 6.57 13.31
N ALA A 130 34.72 5.50 12.66
CA ALA A 130 35.40 4.86 11.54
C ALA A 130 34.38 4.16 10.63
N PRO A 131 34.62 4.11 9.30
CA PRO A 131 33.73 3.45 8.36
C PRO A 131 33.42 2.00 8.75
N ARG A 132 32.14 1.73 9.01
CA ARG A 132 31.64 0.40 9.34
C ARG A 132 30.32 0.11 8.66
N TYR A 133 30.09 -1.17 8.38
CA TYR A 133 28.79 -1.66 7.98
C TYR A 133 28.22 -2.56 9.06
N THR A 134 26.99 -2.27 9.47
CA THR A 134 26.21 -3.09 10.37
C THR A 134 25.20 -3.88 9.55
N LEU A 135 25.23 -5.21 9.68
CA LEU A 135 24.36 -6.13 8.97
C LEU A 135 23.65 -7.06 9.94
N PHE A 136 22.53 -7.65 9.50
CA PHE A 136 21.76 -8.61 10.28
C PHE A 136 21.25 -8.05 11.62
N ASP A 137 20.95 -6.75 11.64
CA ASP A 137 20.33 -6.08 12.78
C ASP A 137 18.89 -6.58 12.93
N GLY A 138 18.63 -7.34 14.00
CA GLY A 138 17.35 -8.01 14.18
C GLY A 138 17.22 -8.69 15.54
N ARG A 139 16.05 -9.30 15.77
CA ARG A 139 15.68 -9.85 17.10
C ARG A 139 16.43 -11.11 17.52
N VAL A 140 17.10 -11.78 16.58
CA VAL A 140 17.59 -13.16 16.77
C VAL A 140 19.03 -13.19 17.28
N ALA A 141 19.85 -12.21 16.94
CA ALA A 141 21.26 -12.16 17.31
C ALA A 141 21.81 -10.73 17.23
N SER A 142 22.96 -10.51 17.89
CA SER A 142 23.73 -9.27 17.74
C SER A 142 24.10 -9.04 16.27
N PRO A 143 24.13 -7.79 15.80
CA PRO A 143 24.49 -7.50 14.42
C PRO A 143 25.94 -7.87 14.12
N VAL A 144 26.22 -8.16 12.84
CA VAL A 144 27.59 -8.34 12.34
C VAL A 144 28.13 -6.98 11.95
N VAL A 145 29.29 -6.60 12.50
CA VAL A 145 29.96 -5.34 12.20
C VAL A 145 31.19 -5.62 11.35
N LEU A 146 31.18 -5.12 10.11
CA LEU A 146 32.31 -5.16 9.21
C LEU A 146 33.08 -3.85 9.30
N THR A 147 34.40 -3.93 9.35
CA THR A 147 35.31 -2.75 9.36
C THR A 147 36.43 -2.94 8.35
N ASP A 148 37.28 -1.93 8.17
CA ASP A 148 38.48 -2.04 7.33
C ASP A 148 39.47 -3.13 7.79
N ALA A 149 39.41 -3.54 9.06
CA ALA A 149 40.22 -4.63 9.61
C ALA A 149 39.72 -6.02 9.18
N THR A 150 38.44 -6.15 8.81
CA THR A 150 37.88 -7.43 8.33
C THR A 150 38.48 -7.78 6.96
N PRO A 151 38.96 -9.01 6.71
CA PRO A 151 39.54 -9.37 5.41
C PRO A 151 38.60 -9.07 4.23
N SER A 152 39.12 -8.46 3.15
CA SER A 152 38.31 -8.02 2.00
C SER A 152 37.44 -9.13 1.40
N ALA A 153 37.96 -10.36 1.30
CA ALA A 153 37.17 -11.52 0.84
C ALA A 153 35.98 -11.82 1.75
N ALA A 154 36.14 -11.73 3.07
CA ALA A 154 35.05 -11.90 4.03
C ALA A 154 34.03 -10.76 3.92
N ARG A 155 34.49 -9.50 3.81
CA ARG A 155 33.59 -8.33 3.63
C ARG A 155 32.73 -8.47 2.38
N ARG A 156 33.34 -8.79 1.23
CA ARG A 156 32.62 -9.02 -0.04
C ARG A 156 31.61 -10.15 0.09
N THR A 157 32.01 -11.25 0.73
CA THR A 157 31.14 -12.41 0.95
C THR A 157 29.90 -12.01 1.74
N VAL A 158 30.09 -11.36 2.90
CA VAL A 158 29.00 -10.98 3.80
C VAL A 158 28.09 -9.92 3.18
N CYS A 159 28.66 -8.88 2.55
CA CYS A 159 27.87 -7.82 1.92
C CYS A 159 27.04 -8.35 0.74
N ARG A 160 27.62 -9.20 -0.12
CA ARG A 160 26.88 -9.82 -1.24
C ARG A 160 25.82 -10.81 -0.78
N LEU A 161 26.09 -11.57 0.28
CA LEU A 161 25.11 -12.45 0.90
C LEU A 161 23.92 -11.64 1.44
N ALA A 162 24.19 -10.54 2.14
CA ALA A 162 23.14 -9.66 2.66
C ALA A 162 22.29 -9.06 1.53
N TYR A 163 22.91 -8.57 0.45
CA TYR A 163 22.18 -8.11 -0.74
C TYR A 163 21.33 -9.21 -1.37
N ALA A 164 21.88 -10.41 -1.57
CA ALA A 164 21.13 -11.52 -2.16
C ALA A 164 19.98 -12.00 -1.26
N ALA A 165 20.17 -11.98 0.06
CA ALA A 165 19.10 -12.27 1.03
C ALA A 165 18.01 -11.19 1.00
N ALA A 166 18.39 -9.91 0.91
CA ALA A 166 17.46 -8.79 0.77
C ALA A 166 16.66 -8.89 -0.54
N ASP A 167 17.32 -9.19 -1.67
CA ASP A 167 16.69 -9.42 -2.98
C ASP A 167 15.69 -10.58 -2.91
N LEU A 168 16.07 -11.72 -2.30
CA LEU A 168 15.20 -12.88 -2.12
C LEU A 168 13.96 -12.55 -1.28
N VAL A 169 14.15 -11.83 -0.16
CA VAL A 169 13.05 -11.34 0.67
C VAL A 169 12.14 -10.39 -0.12
N GLY A 170 12.72 -9.50 -0.94
CA GLY A 170 11.98 -8.62 -1.83
C GLY A 170 11.09 -9.39 -2.80
N ALA A 171 11.67 -10.36 -3.51
CA ALA A 171 10.96 -11.23 -4.45
C ALA A 171 9.82 -12.02 -3.76
N ALA A 172 10.07 -12.57 -2.57
CA ALA A 172 9.03 -13.28 -1.80
C ALA A 172 7.85 -12.38 -1.42
N ARG A 173 8.10 -11.07 -1.20
CA ARG A 173 7.06 -10.10 -0.81
C ARG A 173 6.23 -9.57 -1.97
N GLU A 174 6.77 -9.56 -3.18
CA GLU A 174 6.15 -8.94 -4.35
C GLU A 174 4.70 -9.42 -4.60
N PRO A 175 4.38 -10.73 -4.57
CA PRO A 175 3.00 -11.18 -4.75
C PRO A 175 2.05 -10.68 -3.64
N GLY A 176 2.55 -10.60 -2.40
CA GLY A 176 1.79 -10.08 -1.26
C GLY A 176 1.50 -8.59 -1.40
N LEU A 177 2.51 -7.82 -1.82
CA LEU A 177 2.37 -6.38 -2.10
C LEU A 177 1.40 -6.13 -3.26
N ALA A 178 1.47 -6.91 -4.34
CA ALA A 178 0.53 -6.80 -5.46
C ALA A 178 -0.92 -7.07 -5.03
N ARG A 179 -1.15 -8.09 -4.19
CA ARG A 179 -2.48 -8.38 -3.62
C ARG A 179 -2.98 -7.26 -2.72
N LEU A 180 -2.10 -6.71 -1.87
CA LEU A 180 -2.43 -5.59 -1.00
C LEU A 180 -2.77 -4.33 -1.82
N ALA A 181 -1.97 -4.02 -2.84
CA ALA A 181 -2.23 -2.92 -3.77
C ALA A 181 -3.58 -3.09 -4.49
N ALA A 182 -3.89 -4.30 -4.98
CA ALA A 182 -5.19 -4.59 -5.59
C ALA A 182 -6.36 -4.47 -4.58
N ALA A 183 -6.15 -4.83 -3.32
CA ALA A 183 -7.16 -4.65 -2.27
C ALA A 183 -7.40 -3.16 -1.98
N PHE A 184 -6.33 -2.36 -1.85
CA PHE A 184 -6.45 -0.92 -1.71
C PHE A 184 -7.11 -0.26 -2.92
N ALA A 185 -6.77 -0.67 -4.14
CA ALA A 185 -7.41 -0.16 -5.36
C ALA A 185 -8.92 -0.45 -5.37
N ARG A 186 -9.37 -1.60 -4.85
CA ARG A 186 -10.81 -1.88 -4.69
C ARG A 186 -11.46 -0.98 -3.66
N VAL A 187 -10.84 -0.80 -2.49
CA VAL A 187 -11.35 0.09 -1.44
C VAL A 187 -11.46 1.53 -1.95
N ASP A 188 -10.41 1.99 -2.63
CA ASP A 188 -10.34 3.31 -3.26
C ASP A 188 -11.46 3.49 -4.31
N SER A 189 -11.64 2.52 -5.20
CA SER A 189 -12.72 2.54 -6.18
C SER A 189 -14.11 2.56 -5.52
N SER A 190 -14.30 1.86 -4.40
CA SER A 190 -15.57 1.89 -3.66
C SER A 190 -15.83 3.28 -3.07
N TRP A 191 -14.81 3.94 -2.51
CA TRP A 191 -14.95 5.32 -2.02
C TRP A 191 -15.23 6.31 -3.15
N ASP A 192 -14.56 6.19 -4.29
CA ASP A 192 -14.84 7.03 -5.46
C ASP A 192 -16.28 6.86 -5.96
N ASN A 193 -16.76 5.62 -6.03
CA ASN A 193 -18.14 5.34 -6.40
C ASN A 193 -19.12 5.89 -5.36
N PHE A 194 -18.86 5.70 -4.07
CA PHE A 194 -19.67 6.24 -2.98
C PHE A 194 -19.76 7.77 -3.03
N MET A 195 -18.62 8.47 -3.20
CA MET A 195 -18.59 9.93 -3.22
C MET A 195 -19.19 10.53 -4.50
N ARG A 196 -19.05 9.86 -5.65
CA ARG A 196 -19.55 10.38 -6.93
C ARG A 196 -20.98 9.98 -7.27
N ARG A 197 -21.40 8.79 -6.83
CA ARG A 197 -22.66 8.16 -7.23
C ARG A 197 -23.54 7.81 -6.06
N GLY A 198 -23.04 7.89 -4.83
CA GLY A 198 -23.82 7.65 -3.64
C GLY A 198 -24.80 8.78 -3.35
N TYR A 199 -25.66 8.51 -2.38
CA TYR A 199 -26.64 9.48 -1.92
C TYR A 199 -25.95 10.55 -1.09
N SER A 200 -26.22 11.83 -1.38
CA SER A 200 -25.58 12.91 -0.61
C SER A 200 -26.06 12.87 0.85
N MET A 201 -25.14 13.14 1.77
CA MET A 201 -25.46 13.14 3.19
C MET A 201 -25.41 14.57 3.72
N LEU A 202 -26.49 15.00 4.37
CA LEU A 202 -26.48 16.21 5.17
C LEU A 202 -25.59 16.03 6.41
N PRO A 203 -25.11 17.12 7.06
CA PRO A 203 -24.25 17.02 8.24
C PRO A 203 -24.82 16.14 9.36
N LEU A 204 -26.13 16.20 9.60
CA LEU A 204 -26.80 15.33 10.58
C LEU A 204 -26.75 13.86 10.16
N GLU A 205 -27.00 13.57 8.88
CA GLU A 205 -26.91 12.22 8.32
C GLU A 205 -25.47 11.70 8.42
N LEU A 206 -24.46 12.52 8.11
CA LEU A 206 -23.05 12.17 8.29
C LEU A 206 -22.74 11.78 9.74
N TRP A 207 -23.24 12.56 10.71
CA TRP A 207 -23.01 12.29 12.13
C TRP A 207 -23.65 10.97 12.58
N VAL A 208 -24.89 10.67 12.16
CA VAL A 208 -25.55 9.41 12.51
C VAL A 208 -24.90 8.22 11.79
N ASN A 209 -24.71 8.33 10.47
CA ASN A 209 -24.13 7.27 9.66
C ASN A 209 -22.67 6.97 10.04
N GLY A 210 -21.93 7.98 10.51
CA GLY A 210 -20.57 7.82 11.01
C GLY A 210 -20.45 6.92 12.24
N LYS A 211 -21.55 6.72 12.99
CA LYS A 211 -21.61 5.84 14.16
C LYS A 211 -22.04 4.41 13.84
N LEU A 212 -22.47 4.14 12.62
CA LEU A 212 -22.89 2.80 12.23
C LEU A 212 -21.67 1.88 12.08
N PRO A 213 -21.77 0.61 12.52
CA PRO A 213 -20.69 -0.34 12.35
C PRO A 213 -20.41 -0.55 10.86
N ARG A 214 -19.13 -0.49 10.47
CA ARG A 214 -18.67 -0.68 9.09
C ARG A 214 -17.32 -1.38 9.04
N PRO A 215 -17.04 -2.13 7.96
CA PRO A 215 -15.71 -2.67 7.74
C PRO A 215 -14.66 -1.56 7.70
N THR A 216 -13.50 -1.81 8.32
CA THR A 216 -12.38 -0.87 8.37
C THR A 216 -11.99 -0.45 6.95
N LEU A 217 -11.85 0.86 6.74
CA LEU A 217 -11.51 1.51 5.46
C LEU A 217 -12.57 1.44 4.35
N GLN A 218 -13.72 0.78 4.51
CA GLN A 218 -14.76 0.76 3.48
C GLN A 218 -15.83 1.84 3.68
N PRO A 219 -16.45 2.36 2.61
CA PRO A 219 -17.65 3.17 2.74
C PRO A 219 -18.81 2.34 3.33
N PRO A 220 -19.76 2.98 4.02
CA PRO A 220 -20.83 2.27 4.69
C PRO A 220 -21.67 1.46 3.67
N PRO A 221 -22.01 0.20 3.95
CA PRO A 221 -22.85 -0.61 3.05
C PRO A 221 -24.32 -0.22 3.13
N VAL A 222 -24.71 0.46 4.20
CA VAL A 222 -26.05 0.93 4.50
C VAL A 222 -25.97 2.37 4.98
N GLN A 223 -26.92 3.19 4.54
CA GLN A 223 -27.04 4.58 4.95
C GLN A 223 -28.46 4.85 5.43
N LEU A 224 -28.58 5.53 6.57
CA LEU A 224 -29.82 6.07 7.08
C LEU A 224 -30.04 7.46 6.47
N VAL A 225 -31.25 7.68 5.97
CA VAL A 225 -31.73 8.99 5.49
C VAL A 225 -32.47 9.64 6.65
N LEU A 226 -32.06 10.83 7.06
CA LEU A 226 -32.57 11.51 8.25
C LEU A 226 -32.71 13.01 8.02
N GLY A 227 -33.97 13.45 7.91
CA GLY A 227 -34.30 14.86 7.70
C GLY A 227 -33.74 15.41 6.38
N HIS A 228 -33.65 14.57 5.34
CA HIS A 228 -33.05 14.97 4.07
C HIS A 228 -33.96 15.94 3.32
N VAL A 229 -33.45 17.10 2.94
CA VAL A 229 -34.22 18.14 2.25
C VAL A 229 -33.89 18.11 0.77
N SER A 230 -34.90 18.03 -0.09
CA SER A 230 -34.76 18.09 -1.55
C SER A 230 -35.81 18.98 -2.18
N ALA A 231 -35.56 19.45 -3.40
CA ALA A 231 -36.57 20.09 -4.23
C ALA A 231 -36.88 19.21 -5.43
N GLY A 232 -38.11 19.27 -5.89
CA GLY A 232 -38.55 18.50 -7.04
C GLY A 232 -39.85 18.99 -7.63
N GLU A 233 -40.34 18.21 -8.58
CA GLU A 233 -41.58 18.46 -9.28
C GLU A 233 -42.56 17.34 -8.96
N GLN A 234 -43.74 17.72 -8.48
CA GLN A 234 -44.83 16.80 -8.21
C GLN A 234 -45.87 16.90 -9.31
N MET A 235 -46.20 15.77 -9.92
CA MET A 235 -47.36 15.64 -10.80
C MET A 235 -48.52 15.08 -9.99
N SER A 236 -49.57 15.87 -9.77
CA SER A 236 -50.73 15.45 -9.00
C SER A 236 -52.05 15.87 -9.66
N GLY A 237 -53.09 15.07 -9.47
CA GLY A 237 -54.38 15.30 -10.07
C GLY A 237 -55.42 14.27 -9.64
N PRO A 238 -56.72 14.53 -9.83
CA PRO A 238 -57.77 13.55 -9.52
C PRO A 238 -57.77 12.37 -10.49
N THR A 239 -57.20 12.53 -11.69
CA THR A 239 -57.13 11.54 -12.77
C THR A 239 -55.86 11.76 -13.58
N TRP A 240 -55.33 10.73 -14.25
CA TRP A 240 -54.16 10.82 -15.14
C TRP A 240 -54.28 11.90 -16.23
N ASN A 241 -55.49 12.16 -16.74
CA ASN A 241 -55.74 13.19 -17.76
C ASN A 241 -55.80 14.62 -17.21
N ARG A 242 -55.64 14.80 -15.89
CA ARG A 242 -55.73 16.10 -15.18
C ARG A 242 -54.58 16.26 -14.21
N LEU A 243 -53.40 15.79 -14.57
CA LEU A 243 -52.18 16.00 -13.80
C LEU A 243 -51.75 17.46 -13.95
N ARG A 244 -51.48 18.10 -12.81
CA ARG A 244 -50.82 19.40 -12.73
C ARG A 244 -49.43 19.18 -12.15
N ARG A 245 -48.45 19.85 -12.75
CA ARG A 245 -47.10 19.96 -12.22
C ARG A 245 -47.07 21.07 -11.18
N ASP A 246 -46.43 20.81 -10.05
CA ASP A 246 -46.17 21.79 -9.01
C ASP A 246 -44.72 21.66 -8.52
N ASP A 247 -44.12 22.78 -8.15
CA ASP A 247 -42.80 22.82 -7.53
C ASP A 247 -42.95 22.52 -6.04
N VAL A 248 -42.13 21.61 -5.53
CA VAL A 248 -42.31 21.05 -4.20
C VAL A 248 -40.99 21.01 -3.44
N LEU A 249 -41.02 21.48 -2.20
CA LEU A 249 -40.01 21.16 -1.20
C LEU A 249 -40.36 19.81 -0.56
N ALA A 250 -39.43 18.86 -0.57
CA ALA A 250 -39.61 17.55 0.01
C ALA A 250 -38.64 17.35 1.18
N VAL A 251 -39.13 16.75 2.26
CA VAL A 251 -38.35 16.39 3.45
C VAL A 251 -38.51 14.89 3.69
N GLU A 252 -37.41 14.18 3.81
CA GLU A 252 -37.37 12.74 4.07
C GLU A 252 -36.97 12.50 5.53
N PRO A 253 -37.94 12.38 6.46
CA PRO A 253 -37.62 12.33 7.89
C PRO A 253 -36.88 11.04 8.28
N LEU A 254 -37.21 9.91 7.66
CA LEU A 254 -36.57 8.63 7.91
C LEU A 254 -36.56 7.75 6.66
N GLY A 255 -35.40 7.15 6.38
CA GLY A 255 -35.25 6.14 5.34
C GLY A 255 -33.99 5.29 5.49
N ILE A 256 -33.86 4.31 4.61
CA ILE A 256 -32.72 3.40 4.55
C ILE A 256 -32.33 3.16 3.10
N LEU A 257 -31.03 3.23 2.84
CA LEU A 257 -30.39 2.93 1.56
C LEU A 257 -29.39 1.81 1.76
N ARG A 258 -29.35 0.88 0.81
CA ARG A 258 -28.35 -0.18 0.73
C ARG A 258 -27.51 0.00 -0.52
N TYR A 259 -26.20 -0.08 -0.37
CA TYR A 259 -25.24 0.02 -1.46
C TYR A 259 -24.89 -1.35 -2.04
N GLY A 260 -24.64 -1.39 -3.35
CA GLY A 260 -24.02 -2.54 -3.99
C GLY A 260 -22.57 -2.75 -3.52
N GLY A 261 -21.99 -3.92 -3.78
CA GLY A 261 -20.67 -4.29 -3.21
C GLY A 261 -19.49 -3.37 -3.57
N ASN A 262 -19.56 -2.66 -4.69
CA ASN A 262 -18.58 -1.65 -5.12
C ASN A 262 -19.12 -0.20 -5.02
N HIS A 263 -20.26 -0.01 -4.37
CA HIS A 263 -20.95 1.27 -4.18
C HIS A 263 -21.29 2.01 -5.47
N ALA A 264 -21.27 1.34 -6.63
CA ALA A 264 -21.61 1.95 -7.92
C ALA A 264 -23.10 2.26 -8.08
N TRP A 265 -23.94 1.67 -7.22
CA TRP A 265 -25.37 1.89 -7.14
C TRP A 265 -25.84 1.70 -5.68
N TYR A 266 -27.01 2.26 -5.39
CA TYR A 266 -27.73 2.05 -4.15
C TYR A 266 -29.21 1.87 -4.44
N ALA A 267 -29.94 1.22 -3.54
CA ALA A 267 -31.39 1.15 -3.58
C ALA A 267 -31.95 1.26 -2.17
N GLY A 268 -33.15 1.81 -2.05
CA GLY A 268 -33.78 1.95 -0.74
C GLY A 268 -35.09 2.69 -0.78
N ALA A 269 -35.59 3.00 0.40
CA ALA A 269 -36.84 3.72 0.56
C ALA A 269 -36.76 4.66 1.76
N SER A 270 -37.47 5.78 1.65
CA SER A 270 -37.68 6.72 2.74
C SER A 270 -39.15 7.14 2.81
N SER A 271 -39.57 7.53 4.00
CA SER A 271 -40.77 8.35 4.15
C SER A 271 -40.50 9.74 3.59
N VAL A 272 -41.51 10.39 3.03
CA VAL A 272 -41.39 11.76 2.51
C VAL A 272 -42.59 12.61 2.90
N VAL A 273 -42.32 13.86 3.27
CA VAL A 273 -43.29 14.93 3.47
C VAL A 273 -43.04 15.99 2.42
N THR A 274 -44.10 16.45 1.76
CA THR A 274 -44.03 17.38 0.62
C THR A 274 -44.78 18.65 0.95
N PHE A 275 -44.19 19.78 0.57
CA PHE A 275 -44.72 21.13 0.75
C PHE A 275 -44.87 21.77 -0.64
N PRO A 276 -45.95 21.44 -1.37
CA PRO A 276 -46.19 22.00 -2.69
C PRO A 276 -46.53 23.49 -2.60
N ARG A 277 -46.15 24.28 -3.62
CA ARG A 277 -46.51 25.70 -3.70
C ARG A 277 -48.02 25.91 -3.76
N THR A 278 -48.74 25.00 -4.42
CA THR A 278 -50.19 25.03 -4.58
C THR A 278 -50.84 23.77 -4.01
N GLY A 279 -51.24 23.81 -2.75
CA GLY A 279 -52.00 22.73 -2.13
C GLY A 279 -51.69 22.52 -0.66
N GLY A 280 -52.22 21.43 -0.11
CA GLY A 280 -51.90 20.99 1.24
C GLY A 280 -50.64 20.12 1.27
N VAL A 281 -50.06 19.99 2.47
CA VAL A 281 -48.92 19.11 2.75
C VAL A 281 -49.26 17.67 2.34
N GLY A 282 -48.38 17.01 1.59
CA GLY A 282 -48.53 15.61 1.22
C GLY A 282 -47.57 14.70 1.99
N VAL A 283 -47.97 13.45 2.23
CA VAL A 283 -47.11 12.42 2.85
C VAL A 283 -47.02 11.19 1.96
N GLY A 284 -45.88 10.52 1.97
CA GLY A 284 -45.64 9.43 1.03
C GLY A 284 -44.44 8.57 1.33
N VAL A 285 -44.13 7.70 0.37
CA VAL A 285 -42.92 6.87 0.35
C VAL A 285 -42.15 7.19 -0.91
N MET A 286 -40.86 7.46 -0.76
CA MET A 286 -39.90 7.68 -1.83
C MET A 286 -39.05 6.43 -2.02
N LEU A 287 -38.95 5.99 -3.26
CA LEU A 287 -38.04 4.94 -3.68
C LEU A 287 -36.77 5.56 -4.28
N HIS A 288 -35.65 5.00 -3.88
CA HIS A 288 -34.32 5.41 -4.27
C HIS A 288 -33.70 4.33 -5.14
N ALA A 289 -33.25 4.68 -6.34
CA ALA A 289 -32.62 3.75 -7.27
C ALA A 289 -31.42 4.40 -7.97
N SER A 290 -30.27 4.34 -7.31
CA SER A 290 -29.01 4.87 -7.80
C SER A 290 -29.13 6.36 -8.20
N ARG A 291 -28.31 6.79 -9.17
CA ARG A 291 -28.37 8.12 -9.78
C ARG A 291 -29.53 8.32 -10.75
N PHE A 292 -30.27 7.26 -11.09
CA PHE A 292 -31.27 7.31 -12.17
C PHE A 292 -32.49 8.13 -11.80
N GLY A 293 -32.76 8.30 -10.51
CA GLY A 293 -33.79 9.18 -10.03
C GLY A 293 -34.37 8.69 -8.72
N ARG A 294 -35.18 9.56 -8.14
CA ARG A 294 -35.95 9.29 -6.94
C ARG A 294 -37.39 9.56 -7.28
N ALA A 295 -38.24 8.58 -7.01
CA ALA A 295 -39.65 8.65 -7.32
C ALA A 295 -40.44 8.39 -6.04
N ALA A 296 -41.39 9.25 -5.72
CA ALA A 296 -42.23 9.06 -4.55
C ALA A 296 -43.71 9.03 -4.92
N TRP A 297 -44.44 8.18 -4.19
CA TRP A 297 -45.90 8.20 -4.21
C TRP A 297 -46.40 9.04 -3.06
N ILE A 298 -47.11 10.13 -3.38
CA ILE A 298 -47.58 11.13 -2.43
C ILE A 298 -49.09 11.04 -2.28
N LEU A 299 -49.57 11.09 -1.04
CA LEU A 299 -50.97 11.21 -0.68
C LEU A 299 -51.20 12.56 0.00
N THR A 300 -52.07 13.39 -0.56
CA THR A 300 -52.48 14.64 0.09
C THR A 300 -53.74 14.40 0.92
N PRO A 301 -53.97 15.20 1.98
CA PRO A 301 -55.26 15.29 2.67
C PRO A 301 -56.39 15.63 1.69
N ARG A 302 -57.63 15.38 2.13
CA ARG A 302 -58.82 15.81 1.39
C ARG A 302 -58.86 17.34 1.33
N ASP A 303 -59.12 17.88 0.15
CA ASP A 303 -59.32 19.32 -0.03
C ASP A 303 -60.70 19.76 0.49
N SER A 304 -61.02 21.06 0.39
CA SER A 304 -62.33 21.62 0.77
C SER A 304 -63.51 21.00 0.03
N THR A 305 -63.26 20.30 -1.09
CA THR A 305 -64.27 19.55 -1.85
C THR A 305 -64.37 18.08 -1.43
N GLY A 306 -63.65 17.68 -0.38
CA GLY A 306 -63.63 16.31 0.14
C GLY A 306 -62.81 15.33 -0.70
N ARG A 307 -62.13 15.79 -1.75
CA ARG A 307 -61.40 14.93 -2.70
C ARG A 307 -59.96 14.72 -2.24
N ARG A 308 -59.54 13.46 -2.19
CA ARG A 308 -58.14 13.09 -1.99
C ARG A 308 -57.41 13.14 -3.33
N ARG A 309 -56.16 13.62 -3.34
CA ARG A 309 -55.30 13.59 -4.53
C ARG A 309 -54.10 12.70 -4.22
N SER A 310 -53.73 11.87 -5.19
CA SER A 310 -52.44 11.21 -5.19
C SER A 310 -51.55 11.87 -6.24
N GLY A 311 -50.24 11.77 -6.04
CA GLY A 311 -49.27 12.33 -6.96
C GLY A 311 -48.01 11.47 -7.02
N VAL A 312 -47.28 11.66 -8.11
CA VAL A 312 -45.92 11.16 -8.26
C VAL A 312 -44.98 12.34 -8.16
N LEU A 313 -43.99 12.23 -7.28
CA LEU A 313 -42.93 13.22 -7.11
C LEU A 313 -41.64 12.68 -7.73
N LEU A 314 -40.98 13.50 -8.53
CA LEU A 314 -39.62 13.27 -9.01
C LEU A 314 -38.71 14.33 -8.39
N THR A 315 -37.65 13.92 -7.69
CA THR A 315 -36.75 14.86 -7.00
C THR A 315 -35.33 14.80 -7.53
N LEU A 316 -34.68 15.97 -7.59
CA LEU A 316 -33.25 16.11 -7.85
C LEU A 316 -32.53 16.56 -6.58
N ASP A 317 -31.35 16.02 -6.35
CA ASP A 317 -30.61 16.26 -5.12
C ASP A 317 -29.90 17.61 -5.27
N LEU A 318 -30.41 18.62 -4.58
CA LEU A 318 -29.86 19.97 -4.64
C LEU A 318 -28.56 20.08 -3.84
N TYR A 319 -28.43 19.36 -2.73
CA TYR A 319 -27.28 19.50 -1.84
C TYR A 319 -25.99 19.06 -2.54
N GLY A 320 -26.02 17.89 -3.20
CA GLY A 320 -24.88 17.39 -3.98
C GLY A 320 -24.45 18.36 -5.09
N ARG A 321 -25.39 19.07 -5.71
CA ARG A 321 -25.08 20.06 -6.76
C ARG A 321 -24.53 21.37 -6.20
N LEU A 322 -25.04 21.84 -5.07
CA LEU A 322 -24.69 23.14 -4.50
C LEU A 322 -23.35 23.13 -3.77
N VAL A 323 -23.02 22.05 -3.06
CA VAL A 323 -21.87 22.06 -2.14
C VAL A 323 -20.56 21.64 -2.85
N GLY A 324 -20.62 20.98 -4.01
CA GLY A 324 -19.42 20.66 -4.80
C GLY A 324 -18.41 19.75 -4.09
N VAL A 325 -18.79 19.08 -3.00
CA VAL A 325 -17.92 18.24 -2.16
C VAL A 325 -17.20 17.17 -2.98
N ALA A 326 -17.87 16.58 -3.97
CA ALA A 326 -17.28 15.59 -4.84
C ALA A 326 -16.07 16.14 -5.63
N GLU A 327 -16.12 17.40 -6.07
CA GLU A 327 -15.00 18.03 -6.78
C GLU A 327 -13.86 18.39 -5.82
N GLN A 328 -14.17 18.88 -4.61
CA GLN A 328 -13.15 19.12 -3.57
C GLN A 328 -12.42 17.83 -3.18
N TRP A 329 -13.16 16.73 -3.02
CA TRP A 329 -12.59 15.42 -2.72
C TRP A 329 -11.67 14.93 -3.84
N LYS A 330 -12.10 15.04 -5.11
CA LYS A 330 -11.24 14.69 -6.26
C LYS A 330 -9.95 15.50 -6.27
N ALA A 331 -10.03 16.80 -6.00
CA ALA A 331 -8.87 17.68 -5.96
C ALA A 331 -7.90 17.28 -4.84
N PHE A 332 -8.42 17.03 -3.63
CA PHE A 332 -7.63 16.57 -2.49
C PHE A 332 -6.96 15.22 -2.76
N LYS A 333 -7.71 14.25 -3.30
CA LYS A 333 -7.18 12.93 -3.66
C LYS A 333 -6.08 13.04 -4.72
N ALA A 334 -6.31 13.81 -5.79
CA ALA A 334 -5.30 14.04 -6.83
C ALA A 334 -4.02 14.67 -6.26
N ASP A 335 -4.15 15.58 -5.31
CA ASP A 335 -3.01 16.20 -4.64
C ASP A 335 -2.23 15.20 -3.75
N ALA A 336 -2.94 14.39 -2.98
CA ALA A 336 -2.35 13.33 -2.17
C ALA A 336 -1.63 12.28 -3.03
N GLU A 337 -2.22 11.87 -4.16
CA GLU A 337 -1.59 10.95 -5.13
C GLU A 337 -0.32 11.55 -5.73
N ARG A 338 -0.34 12.81 -6.15
CA ARG A 338 0.85 13.51 -6.66
C ARG A 338 1.97 13.55 -5.61
N THR A 339 1.63 13.91 -4.37
CA THR A 339 2.57 13.96 -3.25
C THR A 339 3.17 12.58 -2.96
N CYS A 340 2.33 11.54 -2.93
CA CYS A 340 2.78 10.17 -2.73
C CYS A 340 3.74 9.71 -3.84
N ARG A 341 3.42 9.98 -5.11
CA ARG A 341 4.31 9.65 -6.25
C ARG A 341 5.63 10.41 -6.18
N ALA A 342 5.61 11.70 -5.84
CA ALA A 342 6.81 12.49 -5.67
C ALA A 342 7.71 11.93 -4.55
N ASN A 343 7.13 11.55 -3.41
CA ASN A 343 7.86 10.91 -2.32
C ASN A 343 8.40 9.53 -2.71
N ALA A 344 7.63 8.72 -3.43
CA ALA A 344 8.10 7.43 -3.92
C ALA A 344 9.28 7.58 -4.88
N GLN A 345 9.22 8.54 -5.80
CA GLN A 345 10.33 8.87 -6.69
C GLN A 345 11.56 9.38 -5.92
N ALA A 346 11.37 10.21 -4.90
CA ALA A 346 12.46 10.66 -4.03
C ALA A 346 13.11 9.49 -3.26
N CYS A 347 12.32 8.55 -2.74
CA CYS A 347 12.83 7.34 -2.10
C CYS A 347 13.59 6.45 -3.08
N ILE A 348 13.07 6.23 -4.29
CA ILE A 348 13.78 5.46 -5.33
C ILE A 348 15.10 6.15 -5.68
N ALA A 349 15.10 7.47 -5.86
CA ALA A 349 16.29 8.25 -6.18
C ALA A 349 17.33 8.25 -5.04
N ALA A 350 16.90 8.18 -3.78
CA ALA A 350 17.79 8.08 -2.62
C ALA A 350 18.42 6.68 -2.46
N VAL A 351 17.73 5.62 -2.90
CA VAL A 351 18.16 4.22 -2.76
C VAL A 351 19.00 3.75 -3.96
N VAL A 352 18.82 4.34 -5.13
CA VAL A 352 19.61 4.04 -6.34
C VAL A 352 20.66 5.15 -6.53
N PRO A 353 21.87 5.04 -5.97
CA PRO A 353 22.94 5.99 -6.27
C PRO A 353 23.26 5.91 -7.77
N ARG A 354 23.30 7.08 -8.42
CA ARG A 354 23.66 7.24 -9.83
C ARG A 354 25.11 6.86 -10.09
#